data_AF-A0A8T2VA07-F1
#
_entry.id   AF-A0A8T2VA07-F1
#
_cell.length_a   1.000
_cell.length_b   1.000
_cell.length_c   1.000
_cell.angle_alpha   90.00
_cell.angle_beta   90.00
_cell.angle_gamma   90.00
#
_symmetry.space_group_name_H-M   'P 1'
#
loop_
_entity.id
_entity.type
_entity.pdbx_description
1 polymer ?
#
loop_
_entity_poly.entity_id
_entity_poly.type
_entity_poly.pdbx_seq_one_letter_code
_entity_poly.pdbx_strand_id
1 'polypeptide(L)'
;MQGMTTWSTTRYIVVYNYGAVVLFNFGDNEEFDVLDIIRQHGSEQCQEAKNDDFDIIIRPTLEGWCQGGHDKVLLKKLNTDNIRIVSSILGQSVALDHYGRKVDALVTIFSDLNQKMEKTGTFTMKRSALFRVVATANTTLADVILRLGLLERSDAAWKNANYAVLWEFLREEYELDERFESFDFKVEIIQHNVRFFLEVLQNRKSNSLEWIIIFLIAAEICVSLYEIMHGSGVL
;
A
#
# COMPACT_ATOMS: atom_id res chain seq x y z
N MET A 1 26.92 6.31 38.87
CA MET A 1 26.49 4.94 39.26
C MET A 1 25.85 4.31 38.05
N GLN A 2 26.55 3.41 37.36
CA GLN A 2 26.02 2.63 36.25
C GLN A 2 24.95 1.68 36.81
N GLY A 3 23.69 1.92 36.45
CA GLY A 3 22.60 1.00 36.77
C GLY A 3 22.81 -0.28 35.98
N MET A 4 22.89 -1.40 36.67
CA MET A 4 23.01 -2.73 36.08
C MET A 4 21.72 -3.01 35.28
N THR A 5 21.78 -2.90 33.96
CA THR A 5 20.66 -3.22 33.07
C THR A 5 20.48 -4.73 33.05
N THR A 6 19.42 -5.20 33.71
CA THR A 6 19.01 -6.62 33.64
C THR A 6 18.02 -6.75 32.51
N TRP A 7 18.36 -7.58 31.51
CA TRP A 7 17.46 -7.90 30.41
C TRP A 7 16.33 -8.78 30.93
N SER A 8 15.09 -8.47 30.55
CA SER A 8 13.96 -9.36 30.80
C SER A 8 14.19 -10.67 30.03
N THR A 9 13.71 -11.81 30.54
CA THR A 9 13.68 -13.09 29.82
C THR A 9 12.31 -13.40 29.21
N THR A 10 11.29 -12.60 29.53
CA THR A 10 9.93 -12.82 29.02
C THR A 10 9.85 -12.43 27.55
N ARG A 11 9.32 -13.34 26.73
CA ARG A 11 9.20 -13.21 25.28
C ARG A 11 7.76 -12.92 24.87
N TYR A 12 7.57 -12.03 23.91
CA TYR A 12 6.27 -11.75 23.32
C TYR A 12 6.38 -11.76 21.80
N ILE A 13 5.38 -12.34 21.13
CA ILE A 13 5.21 -12.28 19.68
C ILE A 13 3.85 -11.64 19.44
N VAL A 14 3.83 -10.57 18.65
CA VAL A 14 2.59 -9.91 18.25
C VAL A 14 2.49 -9.94 16.73
N VAL A 15 1.42 -10.54 16.22
CA VAL A 15 1.17 -10.68 14.78
C VAL A 15 -0.04 -9.85 14.40
N TYR A 16 0.09 -9.05 13.35
CA TYR A 16 -0.96 -8.18 12.84
C TYR A 16 -1.52 -8.66 11.50
N ASN A 17 -2.82 -8.45 11.29
CA ASN A 17 -3.52 -8.87 10.07
C ASN A 17 -3.09 -8.11 8.80
N TYR A 18 -2.36 -7.02 8.95
CA TYR A 18 -1.74 -6.27 7.86
C TYR A 18 -0.32 -6.75 7.52
N GLY A 19 0.16 -7.84 8.15
CA GLY A 19 1.40 -8.53 7.78
C GLY A 19 2.63 -8.16 8.60
N ALA A 20 2.50 -7.33 9.63
CA ALA A 20 3.62 -7.04 10.54
C ALA A 20 3.70 -8.06 11.68
N VAL A 21 4.93 -8.36 12.09
CA VAL A 21 5.26 -9.19 13.24
C VAL A 21 6.23 -8.42 14.11
N VAL A 22 5.93 -8.30 15.40
CA VAL A 22 6.82 -7.66 16.38
C VAL A 22 7.26 -8.69 17.41
N LEU A 23 8.57 -8.85 17.54
CA LEU A 23 9.21 -9.78 18.45
C LEU A 23 9.81 -9.01 19.61
N PHE A 24 9.51 -9.42 20.84
CA PHE A 24 10.11 -8.86 22.04
C PHE A 24 11.06 -9.88 22.66
N ASN A 25 12.31 -9.46 22.83
CA ASN A 25 13.33 -10.21 23.55
C ASN A 25 13.68 -11.58 22.91
N PHE A 26 13.73 -11.59 21.57
CA PHE A 26 14.30 -12.68 20.77
C PHE A 26 15.70 -12.26 20.32
N GLY A 27 16.63 -13.21 20.26
CA GLY A 27 17.94 -12.95 19.65
C GLY A 27 17.91 -13.15 18.13
N ASP A 28 18.88 -12.59 17.42
CA ASP A 28 18.96 -12.59 15.94
C ASP A 28 18.78 -13.98 15.32
N ASN A 29 19.35 -15.01 15.95
CA ASN A 29 19.25 -16.40 15.46
C ASN A 29 17.85 -17.01 15.66
N GLU A 30 17.13 -16.59 16.70
CA GLU A 30 15.77 -17.10 17.00
C GLU A 30 14.70 -16.39 16.18
N GLU A 31 14.94 -15.12 15.80
CA GLU A 31 14.04 -14.34 14.96
C GLU A 31 13.76 -15.06 13.63
N PHE A 32 14.80 -15.57 12.98
CA PHE A 32 14.66 -16.24 11.69
C PHE A 32 13.74 -17.47 11.76
N ASP A 33 13.91 -18.31 12.79
CA ASP A 33 13.10 -19.51 12.98
C ASP A 33 11.63 -19.17 13.24
N VAL A 34 11.38 -18.15 14.07
CA VAL A 34 10.02 -17.68 14.36
C VAL A 34 9.35 -17.09 13.12
N LEU A 35 10.08 -16.27 12.35
CA LEU A 35 9.58 -15.70 11.12
C LEU A 35 9.31 -16.78 10.06
N ASP A 36 10.12 -17.83 9.98
CA ASP A 36 9.88 -18.94 9.05
C ASP A 36 8.59 -19.69 9.39
N ILE A 37 8.35 -19.99 10.67
CA ILE A 37 7.10 -20.60 11.13
C ILE A 37 5.90 -19.72 10.74
N ILE A 38 5.98 -18.40 10.96
CA ILE A 38 4.89 -17.48 10.63
C ILE A 38 4.68 -17.41 9.11
N ARG A 39 5.75 -17.37 8.32
CA ARG A 39 5.69 -17.37 6.85
C ARG A 39 5.01 -18.62 6.29
N GLN A 40 5.26 -19.79 6.87
CA GLN A 40 4.63 -21.04 6.44
C GLN A 40 3.10 -21.02 6.62
N HIS A 41 2.59 -20.21 7.55
CA HIS A 41 1.16 -20.05 7.82
C HIS A 41 0.57 -18.79 7.18
N GLY A 42 1.39 -17.94 6.57
CA GLY A 42 0.99 -16.72 5.89
C GLY A 42 0.61 -16.96 4.43
N SER A 43 -0.38 -16.22 3.93
CA SER A 43 -0.84 -16.34 2.54
C SER A 43 0.10 -15.69 1.51
N GLU A 44 0.99 -14.78 1.95
CA GLU A 44 1.90 -14.03 1.08
C GLU A 44 3.35 -14.13 1.58
N GLN A 45 4.28 -14.37 0.66
CA GLN A 45 5.71 -14.37 0.96
C GLN A 45 6.24 -12.94 0.97
N CYS A 46 6.59 -12.44 2.15
CA CYS A 46 7.36 -11.21 2.28
C CYS A 46 8.85 -11.51 2.07
N GLN A 47 9.42 -11.06 0.95
CA GLN A 47 10.83 -11.30 0.59
C GLN A 47 11.80 -10.35 1.29
N GLU A 48 11.35 -9.16 1.68
CA GLU A 48 12.14 -8.16 2.40
C GLU A 48 11.45 -7.83 3.72
N ALA A 49 11.91 -8.45 4.82
CA ALA A 49 11.58 -7.97 6.15
C ALA A 49 12.41 -6.71 6.42
N LYS A 50 11.74 -5.59 6.70
CA LYS A 50 12.40 -4.44 7.32
C LYS A 50 12.29 -4.63 8.82
N ASN A 51 13.44 -4.55 9.49
CA ASN A 51 13.52 -4.64 10.93
C ASN A 51 13.73 -3.23 11.47
N ASP A 52 12.84 -2.82 12.37
CA ASP A 52 12.99 -1.63 13.20
C ASP A 52 13.23 -2.13 14.63
N ASP A 53 14.42 -1.86 15.17
CA ASP A 53 14.78 -2.21 16.54
C ASP A 53 14.43 -1.04 17.47
N PHE A 54 13.87 -1.35 18.63
CA PHE A 54 13.50 -0.33 19.62
C PHE A 54 13.68 -0.82 21.05
N ASP A 55 14.43 -0.06 21.84
CA ASP A 55 14.78 -0.46 23.20
C ASP A 55 13.72 -0.03 24.22
N ILE A 56 13.29 -0.97 25.07
CA ILE A 56 12.41 -0.69 26.21
C ILE A 56 13.18 -0.86 27.51
N ILE A 57 13.39 0.24 28.23
CA ILE A 57 14.14 0.24 29.49
C ILE A 57 13.17 0.43 30.66
N ILE A 58 13.11 -0.56 31.56
CA ILE A 58 12.26 -0.48 32.75
C ILE A 58 13.01 0.28 33.85
N ARG A 59 12.42 1.39 34.33
CA ARG A 59 12.93 2.18 35.45
C ARG A 59 11.81 2.46 36.46
N PRO A 60 11.67 1.65 37.52
CA PRO A 60 10.61 1.84 38.51
C PRO A 60 10.65 3.18 39.26
N THR A 61 11.82 3.83 39.30
CA THR A 61 12.05 5.12 39.93
C THR A 61 11.64 6.32 39.07
N LEU A 62 11.05 6.10 37.89
CA LEU A 62 10.55 7.19 37.05
C LEU A 62 9.48 8.00 37.79
N GLU A 63 9.55 9.33 37.73
CA GLU A 63 8.52 10.21 38.27
C GLU A 63 7.20 10.04 37.49
N GLY A 64 7.28 10.15 36.15
CA GLY A 64 6.17 9.93 35.22
C GLY A 64 5.95 8.46 34.85
N TRP A 65 5.03 8.22 33.91
CA TRP A 65 4.77 6.87 33.40
C TRP A 65 5.85 6.39 32.42
N CYS A 66 6.21 7.26 31.47
CA CYS A 66 7.26 7.02 30.49
C CYS A 66 8.09 8.29 30.29
N GLN A 67 9.31 8.10 29.76
CA GLN A 67 10.18 9.17 29.33
C GLN A 67 10.81 8.77 27.99
N GLY A 68 10.67 9.65 27.01
CA GLY A 68 11.21 9.46 25.67
C GLY A 68 12.73 9.56 25.62
N GLY A 69 13.33 8.84 24.68
CA GLY A 69 14.73 8.93 24.29
C GLY A 69 14.91 8.44 22.86
N HIS A 70 16.04 8.79 22.26
CA HIS A 70 16.38 8.35 20.90
C HIS A 70 16.50 6.81 20.86
N ASP A 71 15.75 6.18 19.96
CA ASP A 71 15.63 4.71 19.76
C ASP A 71 15.25 3.92 21.02
N LYS A 72 14.73 4.59 22.05
CA LYS A 72 14.37 3.91 23.30
C LYS A 72 13.31 4.63 24.10
N VAL A 73 12.52 3.87 24.83
CA VAL A 73 11.58 4.42 25.81
C VAL A 73 11.88 3.90 27.21
N LEU A 74 11.91 4.81 28.17
CA LEU A 74 11.96 4.44 29.58
C LEU A 74 10.53 4.26 30.09
N LEU A 75 10.21 3.11 30.67
CA LEU A 75 8.90 2.81 31.25
C LEU A 75 9.00 2.58 32.75
N LYS A 76 8.04 3.08 33.52
CA LYS A 76 7.96 2.82 34.96
C LYS A 76 7.73 1.34 35.29
N LYS A 77 6.90 0.67 34.48
CA LYS A 77 6.64 -0.78 34.54
C LYS A 77 6.33 -1.31 33.15
N LEU A 78 6.54 -2.60 32.92
CA LEU A 78 6.13 -3.30 31.70
C LEU A 78 4.89 -4.17 31.97
N ASN A 79 3.89 -4.08 31.09
CA ASN A 79 2.71 -4.94 31.11
C ASN A 79 2.21 -5.17 29.67
N THR A 80 1.18 -6.01 29.52
CA THR A 80 0.62 -6.35 28.21
C THR A 80 0.10 -5.15 27.43
N ASP A 81 -0.43 -4.13 28.11
CA ASP A 81 -0.90 -2.90 27.45
C ASP A 81 0.28 -2.14 26.81
N ASN A 82 1.40 -2.00 27.52
CA ASN A 82 2.61 -1.39 26.97
C ASN A 82 3.15 -2.19 25.77
N ILE A 83 3.19 -3.52 25.88
CA ILE A 83 3.60 -4.39 24.77
C ILE A 83 2.71 -4.14 23.55
N ARG A 84 1.39 -4.08 23.74
CA ARG A 84 0.42 -3.85 22.66
C ARG A 84 0.57 -2.48 22.00
N ILE A 85 0.86 -1.44 22.77
CA ILE A 85 1.06 -0.07 22.26
C ILE A 85 2.35 0.00 21.45
N VAL A 86 3.47 -0.43 22.04
CA VAL A 86 4.77 -0.42 21.35
C VAL A 86 4.70 -1.27 20.08
N SER A 87 4.14 -2.49 20.18
CA SER A 87 4.00 -3.36 19.01
C SER A 87 3.09 -2.77 17.94
N SER A 88 2.07 -1.98 18.31
CA SER A 88 1.20 -1.36 17.30
C SER A 88 1.91 -0.28 16.51
N ILE A 89 2.71 0.55 17.17
CA ILE A 89 3.47 1.63 16.53
C ILE A 89 4.56 1.05 15.63
N LEU A 90 5.34 0.09 16.14
CA LEU A 90 6.36 -0.60 15.34
C LEU A 90 5.76 -1.35 14.15
N GLY A 91 4.66 -2.08 14.39
CA GLY A 91 3.93 -2.77 13.35
C GLY A 91 3.43 -1.83 12.27
N GLN A 92 2.90 -0.66 12.65
CA GLN A 92 2.48 0.38 11.72
C GLN A 92 3.66 0.96 10.94
N SER A 93 4.79 1.27 11.58
CA SER A 93 6.01 1.77 10.91
C SER A 93 6.48 0.84 9.79
N VAL A 94 6.63 -0.46 10.12
CA VAL A 94 7.12 -1.47 9.17
C VAL A 94 6.10 -1.71 8.05
N ALA A 95 4.81 -1.77 8.38
CA ALA A 95 3.76 -1.95 7.38
C ALA A 95 3.69 -0.76 6.41
N LEU A 96 3.77 0.46 6.93
CA LEU A 96 3.72 1.67 6.12
C LEU A 96 4.90 1.77 5.16
N ASP A 97 6.10 1.35 5.58
CA ASP A 97 7.24 1.22 4.66
C ASP A 97 7.01 0.18 3.57
N HIS A 98 6.50 -1.00 3.96
CA HIS A 98 6.26 -2.09 3.02
C HIS A 98 5.25 -1.69 1.94
N TYR A 99 4.08 -1.18 2.35
CA TYR A 99 3.06 -0.72 1.41
C TYR A 99 3.49 0.56 0.69
N GLY A 100 4.29 1.42 1.35
CA GLY A 100 4.92 2.62 0.79
C GLY A 100 5.70 2.30 -0.48
N ARG A 101 6.55 1.28 -0.43
CA ARG A 101 7.31 0.81 -1.61
C ARG A 101 6.41 0.32 -2.74
N LYS A 102 5.32 -0.41 -2.43
CA LYS A 102 4.34 -0.85 -3.44
C LYS A 102 3.72 0.36 -4.15
N VAL A 103 3.34 1.39 -3.40
CA VAL A 103 2.78 2.64 -3.91
C VAL A 103 3.81 3.41 -4.74
N ASP A 104 5.05 3.56 -4.25
CA ASP A 104 6.13 4.25 -4.98
C ASP A 104 6.48 3.58 -6.32
N ALA A 105 6.42 2.25 -6.38
CA ALA A 105 6.58 1.50 -7.62
C ALA A 105 5.48 1.85 -8.64
N LEU A 106 4.22 1.98 -8.20
CA LEU A 106 3.12 2.41 -9.06
C LEU A 106 3.29 3.85 -9.54
N VAL A 107 3.70 4.77 -8.66
CA VAL A 107 4.00 6.17 -9.04
C VAL A 107 5.06 6.18 -10.14
N THR A 108 6.13 5.40 -9.99
CA THR A 108 7.21 5.32 -10.99
C THR A 108 6.70 4.80 -12.33
N ILE A 109 5.88 3.73 -12.33
CA ILE A 109 5.28 3.17 -13.54
C ILE A 109 4.45 4.23 -14.29
N PHE A 110 3.63 5.01 -13.57
CA PHE A 110 2.80 6.03 -14.20
C PHE A 110 3.59 7.26 -14.65
N SER A 111 4.60 7.67 -13.89
CA SER A 111 5.54 8.73 -14.30
C SER A 111 6.26 8.37 -15.59
N ASP A 112 6.73 7.12 -15.72
CA ASP A 112 7.37 6.62 -16.95
C ASP A 112 6.41 6.61 -18.14
N LEU A 113 5.13 6.26 -17.92
CA LEU A 113 4.10 6.31 -18.96
C LEU A 113 3.84 7.75 -19.42
N ASN A 114 3.73 8.68 -18.48
CA ASN A 114 3.52 10.11 -18.76
C ASN A 114 4.71 10.70 -19.53
N GLN A 115 5.94 10.40 -19.12
CA GLN A 115 7.14 10.90 -19.80
C GLN A 115 7.26 10.38 -21.24
N LYS A 116 6.92 9.11 -21.49
CA LYS A 116 6.89 8.54 -22.85
C LYS A 116 5.83 9.20 -23.72
N MET A 117 4.67 9.49 -23.14
CA MET A 117 3.57 10.18 -23.83
C MET A 117 3.94 11.63 -24.17
N GLU A 118 4.59 12.36 -23.26
CA GLU A 118 5.07 13.72 -23.49
C GLU A 118 6.03 13.80 -24.69
N LYS A 119 7.00 12.88 -24.77
CA LYS A 119 8.00 12.87 -25.85
C LYS A 119 7.44 12.45 -27.21
N THR A 120 6.46 11.55 -27.24
CA THR A 120 5.96 10.95 -28.49
C THR A 120 4.62 11.51 -28.95
N GLY A 121 3.93 12.29 -28.11
CA GLY A 121 2.59 12.83 -28.36
C GLY A 121 1.49 11.76 -28.48
N THR A 122 1.82 10.48 -28.35
CA THR A 122 0.90 9.36 -28.52
C THR A 122 1.24 8.23 -27.54
N PHE A 123 0.33 7.27 -27.39
CA PHE A 123 0.64 6.05 -26.67
C PHE A 123 1.49 5.14 -27.55
N THR A 124 2.80 5.08 -27.29
CA THR A 124 3.72 4.16 -27.98
C THR A 124 3.40 2.68 -27.65
N MET A 125 2.64 2.43 -26.58
CA MET A 125 2.27 1.10 -26.09
C MET A 125 0.94 0.60 -26.71
N LYS A 126 0.86 -0.72 -26.95
CA LYS A 126 -0.39 -1.40 -27.34
C LYS A 126 -1.48 -1.24 -26.26
N ARG A 127 -2.73 -1.06 -26.69
CA ARG A 127 -3.91 -0.93 -25.79
C ARG A 127 -4.01 -2.04 -24.74
N SER A 128 -3.78 -3.30 -25.13
CA SER A 128 -3.83 -4.45 -24.21
C SER A 128 -2.75 -4.41 -23.14
N ALA A 129 -1.56 -3.91 -23.48
CA ALA A 129 -0.47 -3.75 -22.52
C ALA A 129 -0.78 -2.60 -21.54
N LEU A 130 -1.34 -1.49 -22.01
CA LEU A 130 -1.77 -0.38 -21.13
C LEU A 130 -2.89 -0.84 -20.19
N PHE A 131 -3.89 -1.58 -20.70
CA PHE A 131 -4.95 -2.15 -19.86
C PHE A 131 -4.38 -3.08 -18.77
N ARG A 132 -3.38 -3.91 -19.10
CA ARG A 132 -2.73 -4.77 -18.10
C ARG A 132 -2.02 -3.96 -17.02
N VAL A 133 -1.32 -2.87 -17.39
CA VAL A 133 -0.66 -1.99 -16.41
C VAL A 133 -1.70 -1.37 -15.48
N VAL A 134 -2.77 -0.81 -16.03
CA VAL A 134 -3.86 -0.19 -15.25
C VAL A 134 -4.57 -1.20 -14.36
N ALA A 135 -4.87 -2.39 -14.86
CA ALA A 135 -5.50 -3.46 -14.08
C ALA A 135 -4.61 -3.96 -12.94
N THR A 136 -3.30 -4.09 -13.20
CA THR A 136 -2.30 -4.46 -12.18
C THR A 136 -2.23 -3.37 -11.11
N ALA A 137 -2.11 -2.11 -11.50
CA ALA A 137 -2.09 -0.98 -10.58
C ALA A 137 -3.36 -0.91 -9.72
N ASN A 138 -4.54 -1.09 -10.31
CA ASN A 138 -5.81 -1.10 -9.59
C ASN A 138 -5.90 -2.25 -8.57
N THR A 139 -5.39 -3.43 -8.93
CA THR A 139 -5.37 -4.60 -8.03
C THR A 139 -4.43 -4.36 -6.85
N THR A 140 -3.22 -3.87 -7.11
CA THR A 140 -2.25 -3.52 -6.06
C THR A 140 -2.78 -2.40 -5.15
N LEU A 141 -3.43 -1.40 -5.72
CA LEU A 141 -4.01 -0.28 -4.97
C LEU A 141 -5.15 -0.76 -4.07
N ALA A 142 -6.02 -1.65 -4.56
CA ALA A 142 -7.09 -2.23 -3.75
C ALA A 142 -6.55 -3.05 -2.56
N ASP A 143 -5.49 -3.84 -2.77
CA ASP A 143 -4.81 -4.57 -1.70
C ASP A 143 -4.24 -3.60 -0.65
N VAL A 144 -3.51 -2.58 -1.10
CA VAL A 144 -2.95 -1.54 -0.22
C VAL A 144 -4.02 -0.86 0.64
N ILE A 145 -5.13 -0.40 0.04
CA ILE A 145 -6.20 0.28 0.78
C ILE A 145 -6.84 -0.65 1.82
N LEU A 146 -7.06 -1.92 1.46
CA LEU A 146 -7.63 -2.90 2.38
C LEU A 146 -6.73 -3.09 3.61
N ARG A 147 -5.42 -3.20 3.40
CA ARG A 147 -4.44 -3.40 4.47
C ARG A 147 -4.28 -2.13 5.32
N LEU A 148 -4.33 -0.95 4.71
CA LEU A 148 -4.29 0.34 5.40
C LEU A 148 -5.49 0.53 6.34
N GLY A 149 -6.70 0.19 5.90
CA GLY A 149 -7.88 0.27 6.76
C GLY A 149 -7.81 -0.63 8.00
N LEU A 150 -6.91 -1.63 8.02
CA LEU A 150 -6.63 -2.44 9.21
C LEU A 150 -5.63 -1.77 10.16
N LEU A 151 -4.72 -0.94 9.65
CA LEU A 151 -3.73 -0.21 10.44
C LEU A 151 -4.40 0.86 11.33
N GLU A 152 -5.38 1.59 10.79
CA GLU A 152 -6.11 2.65 11.51
C GLU A 152 -6.98 2.14 12.66
N ARG A 153 -7.36 0.86 12.67
CA ARG A 153 -8.27 0.29 13.69
C ARG A 153 -7.59 -0.19 14.98
N SER A 154 -6.28 -0.04 15.15
CA SER A 154 -5.57 -0.60 16.31
C SER A 154 -5.58 0.29 17.56
N ASP A 155 -6.76 0.58 18.09
CA ASP A 155 -6.91 1.49 19.23
C ASP A 155 -6.75 0.79 20.59
N ALA A 156 -5.51 0.57 21.00
CA ALA A 156 -5.15 0.03 22.32
C ALA A 156 -5.01 1.14 23.41
N ALA A 157 -4.72 2.38 23.02
CA ALA A 157 -4.28 3.44 23.93
C ALA A 157 -5.41 4.17 24.70
N TRP A 158 -6.66 4.08 24.24
CA TRP A 158 -7.76 4.95 24.70
C TRP A 158 -8.27 4.72 26.13
N LYS A 159 -7.75 3.72 26.85
CA LYS A 159 -8.29 3.35 28.17
C LYS A 159 -7.61 4.04 29.35
N ASN A 160 -6.43 4.65 29.20
CA ASN A 160 -5.67 5.24 30.30
C ASN A 160 -4.77 6.39 29.84
N ALA A 161 -4.78 7.52 30.57
CA ALA A 161 -3.92 8.67 30.29
C ALA A 161 -2.43 8.32 30.22
N ASN A 162 -1.96 7.39 31.06
CA ASN A 162 -0.57 6.94 31.06
C ASN A 162 -0.16 6.28 29.72
N TYR A 163 -1.07 5.49 29.15
CA TYR A 163 -0.85 4.80 27.89
C TYR A 163 -0.97 5.73 26.68
N ALA A 164 -1.82 6.76 26.77
CA ALA A 164 -1.92 7.80 25.77
C ALA A 164 -0.60 8.55 25.60
N VAL A 165 0.08 8.92 26.70
CA VAL A 165 1.39 9.59 26.64
C VAL A 165 2.46 8.73 25.96
N LEU A 166 2.49 7.43 26.25
CA LEU A 166 3.42 6.50 25.58
C LEU A 166 3.12 6.39 24.08
N TRP A 167 1.84 6.25 23.74
CA TRP A 167 1.39 6.12 22.36
C TRP A 167 1.70 7.37 21.54
N GLU A 168 1.42 8.56 22.09
CA GLU A 168 1.69 9.85 21.44
C GLU A 168 3.19 10.06 21.23
N PHE A 169 4.01 9.80 22.26
CA PHE A 169 5.46 9.87 22.14
C PHE A 169 6.00 8.96 21.02
N LEU A 170 5.59 7.69 20.99
CA LEU A 170 6.06 6.76 19.97
C LEU A 170 5.54 7.12 18.58
N ARG A 171 4.31 7.63 18.48
CA ARG A 171 3.74 8.06 17.20
C ARG A 171 4.49 9.25 16.60
N GLU A 172 4.91 10.18 17.46
CA GLU A 172 5.76 11.33 17.10
C GLU A 172 7.17 10.88 16.74
N GLU A 173 7.82 10.03 17.55
CA GLU A 173 9.18 9.51 17.30
C GLU A 173 9.29 8.78 15.95
N TYR A 174 8.25 8.04 15.56
CA TYR A 174 8.19 7.33 14.27
C TYR A 174 7.58 8.15 13.13
N GLU A 175 7.24 9.42 13.39
CA GLU A 175 6.60 10.35 12.44
C GLU A 175 5.39 9.72 11.71
N LEU A 176 4.63 8.88 12.42
CA LEU A 176 3.63 8.05 11.77
C LEU A 176 2.56 8.89 11.07
N ASP A 177 2.12 9.98 11.69
CA ASP A 177 1.11 10.86 11.12
C ASP A 177 1.55 11.47 9.79
N GLU A 178 2.77 12.01 9.73
CA GLU A 178 3.33 12.58 8.50
C GLU A 178 3.53 11.51 7.41
N ARG A 179 3.99 10.32 7.81
CA ARG A 179 4.18 9.21 6.87
C ARG A 179 2.85 8.69 6.34
N PHE A 180 1.80 8.62 7.16
CA PHE A 180 0.44 8.24 6.72
C PHE A 180 -0.11 9.28 5.75
N GLU A 181 0.03 10.57 6.05
CA GLU A 181 -0.43 11.65 5.17
C GLU A 181 0.30 11.62 3.82
N SER A 182 1.64 11.49 3.84
CA SER A 182 2.46 11.36 2.63
C SER A 182 2.06 10.14 1.80
N PHE A 183 1.77 9.02 2.47
CA PHE A 183 1.33 7.79 1.84
C PHE A 183 -0.04 7.94 1.17
N ASP A 184 -1.02 8.50 1.87
CA ASP A 184 -2.38 8.72 1.37
C ASP A 184 -2.38 9.64 0.15
N PHE A 185 -1.57 10.70 0.19
CA PHE A 185 -1.38 11.59 -0.95
C PHE A 185 -0.85 10.84 -2.19
N LYS A 186 0.13 9.95 -2.03
CA LYS A 186 0.63 9.11 -3.13
C LYS A 186 -0.44 8.15 -3.66
N VAL A 187 -1.23 7.55 -2.77
CA VAL A 187 -2.36 6.68 -3.17
C VAL A 187 -3.36 7.45 -4.01
N GLU A 188 -3.73 8.68 -3.62
CA GLU A 188 -4.64 9.55 -4.36
C GLU A 188 -4.12 9.86 -5.78
N ILE A 189 -2.83 10.20 -5.91
CA ILE A 189 -2.19 10.42 -7.22
C ILE A 189 -2.33 9.18 -8.11
N ILE A 190 -2.12 7.98 -7.58
CA ILE A 190 -2.25 6.75 -8.36
C ILE A 190 -3.71 6.51 -8.76
N GLN A 191 -4.66 6.72 -7.85
CA GLN A 191 -6.09 6.60 -8.18
C GLN A 191 -6.47 7.52 -9.34
N HIS A 192 -5.99 8.76 -9.32
CA HIS A 192 -6.22 9.71 -10.40
C HIS A 192 -5.60 9.24 -11.72
N ASN A 193 -4.35 8.78 -11.71
CA ASN A 193 -3.71 8.22 -12.91
C ASN A 193 -4.47 7.01 -13.46
N VAL A 194 -4.86 6.06 -12.61
CA VAL A 194 -5.65 4.88 -13.00
C VAL A 194 -6.94 5.30 -13.70
N ARG A 195 -7.70 6.25 -13.13
CA ARG A 195 -8.93 6.78 -13.74
C ARG A 195 -8.66 7.44 -15.09
N PHE A 196 -7.66 8.32 -15.16
CA PHE A 196 -7.27 8.98 -16.41
C PHE A 196 -6.95 7.98 -17.52
N PHE A 197 -6.12 6.96 -17.24
CA PHE A 197 -5.77 5.97 -18.26
C PHE A 197 -6.96 5.06 -18.62
N LEU A 198 -7.88 4.77 -17.70
CA LEU A 198 -9.13 4.08 -18.02
C LEU A 198 -10.01 4.88 -18.99
N GLU A 199 -10.17 6.18 -18.77
CA GLU A 199 -10.93 7.07 -19.65
C GLU A 199 -10.32 7.12 -21.06
N VAL A 200 -8.99 7.26 -21.15
CA VAL A 200 -8.25 7.19 -22.42
C VAL A 200 -8.50 5.85 -23.14
N LEU A 201 -8.49 4.74 -22.39
CA LEU A 201 -8.76 3.41 -22.95
C LEU A 201 -10.21 3.25 -23.42
N GLN A 202 -11.18 3.92 -22.79
CA GLN A 202 -12.60 3.86 -23.16
C GLN A 202 -12.92 4.73 -24.39
N ASN A 203 -12.34 5.92 -24.50
CA ASN A 203 -12.64 6.88 -25.58
C ASN A 203 -12.29 6.37 -27.00
N ARG A 204 -11.43 5.34 -27.13
CA ARG A 204 -11.03 4.75 -28.42
C ARG A 204 -12.03 3.77 -29.05
N LYS A 205 -13.30 3.77 -28.62
CA LYS A 205 -14.38 2.91 -29.18
C LYS A 205 -15.25 3.62 -30.24
N SER A 206 -15.05 4.93 -30.48
CA SER A 206 -15.99 5.71 -31.31
C SER A 206 -16.02 5.35 -32.80
N ASN A 207 -14.96 4.75 -33.35
CA ASN A 207 -14.84 4.60 -34.81
C ASN A 207 -15.58 3.39 -35.42
N SER A 208 -16.07 2.44 -34.61
CA SER A 208 -16.69 1.22 -35.15
C SER A 208 -18.10 1.45 -35.68
N LEU A 209 -18.86 2.36 -35.07
CA LEU A 209 -20.22 2.69 -35.52
C LEU A 209 -20.19 3.47 -36.84
N GLU A 210 -19.21 4.35 -37.01
CA GLU A 210 -19.01 5.14 -38.22
C GLU A 210 -18.73 4.23 -39.43
N TRP A 211 -17.86 3.23 -39.28
CA TRP A 211 -17.60 2.25 -40.34
C TRP A 211 -18.83 1.41 -40.72
N ILE A 212 -19.69 1.08 -39.74
CA ILE A 212 -20.95 0.37 -40.01
C ILE A 212 -21.88 1.24 -40.85
N ILE A 213 -22.02 2.53 -40.53
CA ILE A 213 -22.85 3.48 -41.29
C ILE A 213 -22.31 3.65 -42.72
N ILE A 214 -20.99 3.81 -42.88
CA ILE A 214 -20.36 3.91 -44.20
C ILE A 214 -20.64 2.66 -45.05
N PHE A 215 -20.53 1.47 -44.45
CA PHE A 215 -20.78 0.22 -45.16
C PHE A 215 -22.26 0.05 -45.56
N LEU A 216 -23.19 0.45 -44.69
CA LEU A 216 -24.63 0.40 -44.98
C LEU A 216 -25.01 1.33 -46.14
N ILE A 217 -24.49 2.56 -46.15
CA ILE A 217 -24.71 3.52 -47.26
C ILE A 217 -24.09 2.98 -48.56
N ALA A 218 -22.88 2.43 -48.51
CA ALA A 218 -22.22 1.87 -49.69
C ALA A 218 -23.01 0.68 -50.27
N ALA A 219 -23.53 -0.20 -49.41
CA ALA A 219 -24.36 -1.33 -49.83
C ALA A 219 -25.66 -0.86 -50.50
N GLU A 220 -26.31 0.18 -49.96
CA GLU A 220 -27.53 0.74 -50.54
C GLU A 220 -27.27 1.34 -51.93
N ILE A 221 -26.18 2.12 -52.09
CA ILE A 221 -25.77 2.66 -53.39
C ILE A 221 -25.51 1.52 -54.40
N CYS A 222 -24.85 0.44 -53.98
CA CYS A 222 -24.60 -0.71 -54.84
C CYS A 222 -25.90 -1.40 -55.29
N VAL A 223 -26.86 -1.58 -54.38
CA VAL A 223 -28.17 -2.17 -54.71
C VAL A 223 -28.93 -1.28 -55.69
N SER A 224 -28.98 0.04 -55.44
CA SER A 224 -29.63 0.99 -56.36
C SER A 224 -28.99 1.00 -57.75
N LEU A 225 -27.65 0.95 -57.84
CA LEU A 225 -26.95 0.87 -59.13
C LEU A 225 -27.22 -0.44 -59.85
N TYR A 226 -27.24 -1.57 -59.12
CA TYR A 226 -27.55 -2.88 -59.69
C TYR A 226 -28.97 -2.90 -60.25
N GLU A 227 -29.94 -2.36 -59.51
CA GLU A 227 -31.34 -2.26 -59.93
C GLU A 227 -31.49 -1.39 -61.19
N ILE A 228 -30.78 -0.26 -61.28
CA ILE A 228 -30.79 0.59 -62.47
C ILE A 228 -30.18 -0.14 -63.68
N MET A 229 -29.05 -0.84 -63.51
CA MET A 229 -28.38 -1.54 -64.62
C MET A 229 -29.18 -2.74 -65.14
N HIS A 230 -29.80 -3.52 -64.25
CA HIS A 230 -30.64 -4.67 -64.65
C HIS A 230 -32.05 -4.23 -65.09
N GLY A 231 -32.61 -3.19 -64.49
CA GLY A 231 -33.91 -2.62 -64.85
C GLY A 231 -33.91 -1.88 -66.19
N SER A 232 -32.76 -1.33 -66.61
CA SER A 232 -32.61 -0.70 -67.93
C SER A 232 -32.44 -1.70 -69.09
N GLY A 233 -32.30 -3.01 -68.80
CA GLY A 233 -32.16 -4.08 -69.80
C GLY A 233 -33.48 -4.68 -70.30
N VAL A 234 -34.64 -4.14 -69.87
CA VAL A 234 -35.99 -4.68 -70.19
C VAL A 234 -36.85 -3.65 -70.95
N LEU A 235 -36.23 -2.71 -71.68
CA LEU A 235 -36.93 -1.82 -72.62
C LEU A 235 -36.48 -2.07 -74.06
#